data_AF-A0A926MWG5-F1
#
_entry.id   AF-A0A926MWG5-F1
#
_cell.length_a   1.000
_cell.length_b   1.000
_cell.length_c   1.000
_cell.angle_alpha   90.00
_cell.angle_beta   90.00
_cell.angle_gamma   90.00
#
_symmetry.space_group_name_H-M   'P 1'
#
loop_
_entity.id
_entity.type
_entity.pdbx_description
1 polymer ?
#
loop_
_entity_poly.entity_id
_entity_poly.type
_entity_poly.pdbx_seq_one_letter_code
_entity_poly.pdbx_strand_id
1 'polypeptide(L)' 'MKKQEIKKLSKDEVLKNIEKLKKDLFNFRFQKMNSQITNPAKIGETRKTIARLKTILKGKINA' A
#
# COMPACT_ATOMS: atom_id res chain seq x y z
N MET A 1 5.68 -5.24 -5.61
CA MET A 1 5.76 -4.24 -6.69
C MET A 1 7.16 -3.62 -6.77
N LYS A 2 7.81 -3.74 -7.94
CA LYS A 2 9.08 -3.08 -8.25
C LYS A 2 8.82 -1.58 -8.49
N LYS A 3 9.77 -0.72 -8.09
CA LYS A 3 9.70 0.75 -8.21
C LYS A 3 9.39 1.25 -9.64
N GLN A 4 9.68 0.44 -10.66
CA GLN A 4 9.58 0.81 -12.07
C GLN A 4 8.15 0.75 -12.63
N GLU A 5 7.30 -0.17 -12.16
CA GLU A 5 5.88 -0.25 -12.60
C GLU A 5 5.05 0.90 -12.05
N ILE A 6 5.38 1.36 -10.84
CA ILE A 6 4.64 2.44 -10.16
C ILE A 6 4.88 3.80 -10.82
N LYS A 7 6.00 3.97 -11.54
CA LYS A 7 6.30 5.19 -12.30
C LYS A 7 5.51 5.32 -13.61
N LYS A 8 4.93 4.23 -14.11
CA LYS A 8 4.12 4.20 -15.36
C LYS A 8 2.63 4.38 -15.12
N LEU A 9 2.15 4.20 -13.88
CA LEU A 9 0.75 4.38 -13.51
C LEU A 9 0.41 5.88 -13.43
N SER A 10 -0.75 6.27 -13.97
CA SER A 10 -1.22 7.65 -13.88
C SER A 10 -1.44 8.06 -12.42
N LYS A 11 -1.32 9.36 -12.11
CA LYS A 11 -1.54 9.90 -10.74
C LYS A 11 -2.88 9.43 -10.16
N ASP A 12 -3.90 9.31 -11.01
CA ASP A 12 -5.23 8.86 -10.63
C ASP A 12 -5.30 7.36 -10.29
N GLU A 13 -4.56 6.53 -11.02
CA GLU A 13 -4.46 5.10 -10.72
C GLU A 13 -3.69 4.85 -9.43
N VAL A 14 -2.67 5.66 -9.15
CA VAL A 14 -1.94 5.60 -7.87
C VAL A 14 -2.86 5.96 -6.71
N LEU A 15 -3.69 6.99 -6.85
CA LEU A 15 -4.69 7.36 -5.84
C LEU A 15 -5.73 6.24 -5.61
N LYS A 16 -6.29 5.67 -6.69
CA LYS A 16 -7.22 4.53 -6.59
C LYS A 16 -6.59 3.31 -5.91
N ASN A 17 -5.33 3.00 -6.23
CA ASN A 17 -4.60 1.92 -5.59
C ASN A 17 -4.34 2.18 -4.10
N ILE A 18 -4.05 3.43 -3.70
CA ILE A 18 -3.90 3.79 -2.29
C ILE A 18 -5.21 3.58 -1.52
N GLU A 19 -6.35 3.96 -2.09
CA GLU A 19 -7.65 3.73 -1.45
C GLU A 19 -7.98 2.25 -1.30
N LYS A 20 -7.72 1.46 -2.34
CA LYS A 20 -7.93 0.01 -2.31
C LYS A 20 -7.06 -0.65 -1.23
N LEU A 21 -5.77 -0.33 -1.21
CA LEU A 21 -4.83 -0.86 -0.21
C LEU A 21 -5.15 -0.39 1.21
N LYS A 22 -5.75 0.79 1.40
CA LYS A 22 -6.24 1.23 2.72
C LYS A 22 -7.40 0.35 3.20
N LYS A 23 -8.35 0.00 2.33
CA LYS A 23 -9.45 -0.92 2.66
C LYS A 23 -8.90 -2.31 3.01
N ASP A 24 -7.94 -2.80 2.24
CA ASP A 24 -7.28 -4.08 2.53
C ASP A 24 -6.53 -4.05 3.87
N LEU A 25 -5.84 -2.95 4.18
CA LEU A 25 -5.18 -2.76 5.46
C LEU A 25 -6.17 -2.75 6.64
N PHE A 26 -7.35 -2.15 6.45
CA PHE A 26 -8.43 -2.20 7.44
C PHE A 26 -8.91 -3.63 7.67
N ASN A 27 -9.17 -4.38 6.59
CA ASN A 27 -9.57 -5.78 6.66
C ASN A 27 -8.51 -6.64 7.37
N PHE A 28 -7.23 -6.45 7.06
CA PHE A 28 -6.16 -7.17 7.76
C PHE A 28 -6.06 -6.79 9.25
N ARG A 29 -6.29 -5.52 9.61
CA ARG A 29 -6.33 -5.11 11.03
C ARG A 29 -7.53 -5.72 11.75
N PHE A 30 -8.69 -5.79 11.09
CA PHE A 30 -9.88 -6.42 11.62
C PHE A 30 -9.68 -7.92 11.83
N GLN A 31 -9.11 -8.63 10.85
CA GLN A 31 -8.72 -10.04 10.97
C GLN A 31 -7.69 -10.27 12.07
N LYS A 32 -6.76 -9.30 12.29
CA LYS A 32 -5.81 -9.34 13.41
C LYS A 32 -6.52 -9.31 14.76
N MET A 33 -7.51 -8.43 14.92
CA MET A 33 -8.28 -8.31 16.17
C MET A 33 -9.13 -9.55 16.42
N ASN A 34 -9.71 -10.14 15.37
CA ASN A 34 -10.49 -11.37 15.48
C ASN A 34 -9.64 -12.64 15.63
N SER A 35 -8.31 -12.52 15.76
CA SER A 35 -7.37 -13.65 15.88
C SER A 35 -7.41 -14.66 14.71
N GLN A 36 -8.03 -14.31 13.58
CA GLN A 36 -8.15 -15.13 12.37
C GLN A 36 -7.08 -14.80 11.33
N ILE A 37 -5.95 -14.23 11.76
CA ILE A 37 -4.93 -13.78 10.82
C ILE A 37 -4.11 -14.98 10.33
N THR A 38 -4.31 -15.33 9.06
CA THR A 38 -3.56 -16.42 8.42
C THR A 38 -2.16 -15.99 7.99
N ASN A 39 -1.94 -14.70 7.72
CA ASN A 39 -0.64 -14.22 7.28
C ASN A 39 -0.31 -12.79 7.76
N PRO A 40 0.34 -12.63 8.93
CA PRO A 40 0.72 -11.33 9.49
C PRO A 40 1.68 -10.52 8.60
N ALA A 41 2.49 -11.21 7.77
CA ALA A 41 3.49 -10.57 6.92
C ALA A 41 2.86 -9.62 5.88
N LYS A 42 1.66 -9.96 5.39
CA LYS A 42 0.91 -9.13 4.43
C LYS A 42 0.58 -7.74 4.99
N ILE A 43 0.37 -7.58 6.30
CA ILE A 43 0.15 -6.26 6.91
C ILE A 43 1.38 -5.36 6.70
N GLY A 44 2.57 -5.92 6.88
CA GLY A 44 3.84 -5.21 6.72
C GLY A 44 4.07 -4.81 5.26
N GLU A 45 3.83 -5.72 4.33
CA GLU A 45 3.97 -5.49 2.88
C GLU A 45 2.98 -4.44 2.37
N THR A 46 1.71 -4.53 2.76
CA THR A 46 0.67 -3.56 2.39
C THR A 46 1.02 -2.17 2.91
N ARG A 47 1.52 -2.05 4.16
CA ARG A 47 2.02 -0.78 4.70
C ARG A 47 3.18 -0.20 3.89
N LYS A 48 4.19 -1.02 3.58
CA LYS A 48 5.36 -0.60 2.77
C LYS A 48 4.94 -0.19 1.36
N THR A 49 3.95 -0.86 0.78
CA THR A 49 3.43 -0.55 -0.56
C THR A 49 2.67 0.77 -0.59
N ILE A 50 1.81 1.03 0.40
CA ILE A 50 1.14 2.33 0.57
C ILE A 50 2.16 3.45 0.75
N ALA A 51 3.21 3.24 1.57
CA ALA A 51 4.26 4.22 1.77
C ALA A 51 5.00 4.53 0.46
N ARG A 52 5.37 3.51 -0.32
CA ARG A 52 6.02 3.69 -1.64
C ARG A 52 5.14 4.46 -2.63
N LEU A 53 3.85 4.14 -2.71
CA LEU A 53 2.89 4.85 -3.57
C LEU A 53 2.76 6.33 -3.16
N LYS A 54 2.66 6.60 -1.86
CA LYS A 54 2.63 7.98 -1.34
C LYS A 54 3.93 8.75 -1.59
N THR A 55 5.09 8.10 -1.46
CA THR A 55 6.39 8.73 -1.75
C THR A 55 6.50 9.12 -3.21
N ILE A 56 6.02 8.27 -4.13
CA ILE A 56 6.01 8.57 -5.57
C ILE A 56 5.05 9.72 -5.88
N LEU A 57 3.84 9.71 -5.31
CA LEU A 57 2.88 10.82 -5.46
C LEU A 57 3.44 12.15 -4.95
N LYS A 58 4.18 12.12 -3.84
CA LYS A 58 4.75 13.31 -3.20
C LYS A 58 5.98 13.86 -3.93
N GLY A 59 6.52 13.16 -4.94
CA GLY A 59 7.63 13.67 -5.76
C GLY A 59 8.95 13.90 -5.01
N LYS A 60 9.04 13.56 -3.71
CA LYS A 60 10.30 13.60 -2.96
C LYS A 60 11.09 12.33 -3.27
N ILE A 61 11.71 12.32 -4.44
CA ILE A 61 13.11 11.91 -4.53
C ILE A 61 13.82 12.88 -3.59
N ASN A 62 14.01 12.48 -2.33
CA ASN A 62 15.01 13.17 -1.51
C ASN A 62 16.32 13.04 -2.31
N ALA A 63 16.92 14.20 -2.58
CA ALA A 63 18.26 14.34 -3.12
C ALA A 63 19.26 13.41 -2.40
#